data_AF-A0A967F517-F1
#
_entry.id   AF-A0A967F517-F1
#
_cell.length_a   1.000
_cell.length_b   1.000
_cell.length_c   1.000
_cell.angle_alpha   90.00
_cell.angle_beta   90.00
_cell.angle_gamma   90.00
#
_symmetry.space_group_name_H-M   'P 1'
#
loop_
_entity.id
_entity.type
_entity.pdbx_description
1 polymer ?
#
loop_
_entity_poly.entity_id
_entity_poly.type
_entity_poly.pdbx_seq_one_letter_code
_entity_poly.pdbx_strand_id
1 'polypeptide(L)'
;MYLVDRPGSEQSVIFAGHVAPPKNNDQEIAIEAMNEVLGGSFTARINMNLREDKHWSYGARTLLIDAEGQRPFLVYAPVQTDRTSESMAEIYREVSEIRGERPPTP
;
A
#
# COMPACT_ATOMS: atom_id res chain seq x y z
N MET A 1 -1.20 2.46 15.86
CA MET A 1 -2.26 1.69 15.17
C MET A 1 -3.58 2.08 15.81
N TYR A 2 -4.59 2.37 14.99
CA TYR A 2 -5.97 2.63 15.45
C TYR A 2 -6.87 1.60 14.80
N LEU A 3 -7.73 0.96 15.61
CA LEU A 3 -8.73 0.00 15.14
C LEU A 3 -10.11 0.55 15.53
N VAL A 4 -10.99 0.65 14.54
CA VAL A 4 -12.39 1.04 14.75
C VAL A 4 -13.23 -0.17 14.46
N ASP A 5 -13.87 -0.71 15.50
CA ASP A 5 -14.74 -1.86 15.36
C ASP A 5 -16.03 -1.47 14.63
N ARG A 6 -16.45 -2.33 13.70
CA ARG A 6 -17.69 -2.21 12.95
C ARG A 6 -18.33 -3.60 12.83
N PRO A 7 -19.08 -4.03 13.87
CA PRO A 7 -19.70 -5.35 13.89
C PRO A 7 -20.57 -5.61 12.65
N GLY A 8 -20.49 -6.83 12.12
CA GLY A 8 -21.27 -7.26 10.96
C GLY A 8 -20.76 -6.73 9.60
N SER A 9 -19.63 -6.01 9.57
CA SER A 9 -18.98 -5.66 8.31
C SER A 9 -18.35 -6.89 7.67
N GLU A 10 -18.64 -7.15 6.40
CA GLU A 10 -18.03 -8.26 5.65
C GLU A 10 -16.56 -7.98 5.30
N GLN A 11 -16.20 -6.69 5.22
CA GLN A 11 -14.84 -6.24 4.92
C GLN A 11 -14.29 -5.31 6.00
N SER A 12 -12.98 -5.41 6.20
CA SER A 12 -12.18 -4.39 6.88
C SER A 12 -11.49 -3.50 5.86
N VAL A 13 -11.30 -2.23 6.19
CA VAL A 13 -10.56 -1.29 5.34
C VAL A 13 -9.30 -0.87 6.05
N ILE A 14 -8.15 -1.25 5.48
CA ILE A 14 -6.85 -0.91 6.02
C ILE A 14 -6.34 0.36 5.33
N PHE A 15 -5.99 1.34 6.15
CA PHE A 15 -5.17 2.48 5.75
C PHE A 15 -3.83 2.38 6.49
N ALA A 16 -2.73 2.32 5.73
CA ALA A 16 -1.38 2.52 6.26
C ALA A 16 -0.80 3.77 5.60
N GLY A 17 -0.06 4.58 6.36
CA GLY A 17 0.42 5.88 5.87
C GLY A 17 1.87 6.14 6.21
N HIS A 18 2.55 6.85 5.32
CA HIS A 18 3.87 7.42 5.52
C HIS A 18 3.92 8.85 4.95
N VAL A 19 4.84 9.66 5.45
CA VAL A 19 5.07 11.00 4.93
C VAL A 19 6.09 10.91 3.80
N ALA A 20 5.71 11.35 2.61
CA ALA A 20 6.59 11.43 1.45
C ALA A 20 7.10 12.87 1.22
N PRO A 21 8.23 13.02 0.50
CA PRO A 21 8.69 14.33 0.03
C PRO A 21 7.64 15.07 -0.81
N PRO A 22 7.73 16.42 -0.93
CA PRO A 22 6.87 17.21 -1.81
C PRO A 22 6.98 16.78 -3.27
N LYS A 23 5.98 17.09 -4.10
CA LYS A 23 5.99 16.70 -5.53
C LYS A 23 7.23 17.21 -6.29
N ASN A 24 7.71 18.40 -5.96
CA ASN A 24 8.82 19.07 -6.64
C ASN A 24 10.21 18.68 -6.09
N ASN A 25 10.38 17.44 -5.60
CA ASN A 25 11.66 16.97 -5.09
C ASN A 25 12.53 16.34 -6.20
N ASP A 26 13.86 16.38 -6.03
CA ASP A 26 14.82 15.87 -7.03
C ASP A 26 14.73 14.36 -7.30
N GLN A 27 14.02 13.60 -6.47
CA GLN A 27 13.88 12.14 -6.57
C GLN A 27 12.48 11.72 -7.04
N GLU A 28 11.65 12.64 -7.54
CA GLU A 28 10.24 12.35 -7.85
C GLU A 28 10.05 11.19 -8.81
N ILE A 29 10.85 11.13 -9.88
CA ILE A 29 10.79 10.04 -10.86
C ILE A 29 11.06 8.68 -10.19
N ALA A 30 12.01 8.62 -9.26
CA ALA A 30 12.32 7.40 -8.53
C ALA A 30 11.19 7.01 -7.57
N ILE A 31 10.54 7.99 -6.93
CA ILE A 31 9.38 7.77 -6.06
C ILE A 31 8.20 7.25 -6.87
N GLU A 32 7.93 7.83 -8.05
CA GLU A 32 6.87 7.38 -8.96
C GLU A 32 7.13 5.95 -9.44
N ALA A 33 8.35 5.64 -9.87
CA ALA A 33 8.74 4.30 -10.29
C ALA A 33 8.60 3.27 -9.15
N MET A 34 9.04 3.62 -7.94
CA MET A 34 8.85 2.79 -6.74
C MET A 34 7.37 2.57 -6.45
N ASN A 35 6.56 3.63 -6.53
CA ASN A 35 5.13 3.56 -6.28
C ASN A 35 4.43 2.66 -7.31
N GLU A 36 4.78 2.75 -8.59
CA GLU A 36 4.23 1.94 -9.68
C GLU A 36 4.40 0.43 -9.43
N VAL A 37 5.59 0.04 -8.94
CA VAL A 37 5.91 -1.34 -8.57
C VAL A 37 5.20 -1.75 -7.27
N LEU A 38 5.11 -0.88 -6.28
CA LEU A 38 4.57 -1.21 -4.96
C LEU A 38 3.04 -1.34 -4.95
N GLY A 39 2.33 -0.34 -5.48
CA GLY A 39 0.87 -0.28 -5.43
C GLY A 39 0.19 0.68 -6.41
N GLY A 40 0.95 1.34 -7.30
CA GLY A 40 0.44 2.35 -8.24
C GLY A 40 -0.21 1.76 -9.50
N SER A 41 0.13 0.52 -9.83
CA SER A 41 -0.37 -0.19 -11.01
C SER A 41 -1.29 -1.36 -10.65
N PHE A 42 -2.00 -1.88 -11.64
CA PHE A 42 -2.83 -3.08 -11.47
C PHE A 42 -1.99 -4.33 -11.15
N THR A 43 -0.79 -4.42 -11.73
CA THR A 43 0.16 -5.54 -11.53
C THR A 43 1.13 -5.29 -10.38
N ALA A 44 0.87 -4.28 -9.55
CA ALA A 44 1.75 -3.91 -8.46
C ALA A 44 1.76 -4.97 -7.34
N ARG A 45 2.86 -5.03 -6.58
CA ARG A 45 3.12 -6.07 -5.58
C ARG A 45 2.01 -6.23 -4.55
N ILE A 46 1.54 -5.13 -3.95
CA ILE A 46 0.49 -5.19 -2.94
C ILE A 46 -0.81 -5.74 -3.54
N ASN A 47 -1.14 -5.34 -4.77
CA ASN A 47 -2.33 -5.84 -5.43
C ASN A 47 -2.18 -7.33 -5.76
N MET A 48 -1.09 -7.74 -6.42
CA MET A 48 -0.84 -9.15 -6.74
C MET A 48 -0.84 -10.04 -5.49
N ASN A 49 -0.17 -9.63 -4.42
CA ASN A 49 -0.12 -10.37 -3.16
C ASN A 49 -1.53 -10.56 -2.54
N LEU A 50 -2.26 -9.47 -2.31
CA LEU A 50 -3.53 -9.55 -1.58
C LEU A 50 -4.69 -10.04 -2.46
N ARG A 51 -4.72 -9.70 -3.74
CA ARG A 51 -5.82 -10.01 -4.66
C ARG A 51 -5.59 -11.31 -5.42
N GLU A 52 -4.47 -11.43 -6.12
CA GLU A 52 -4.26 -12.53 -7.06
C GLU A 52 -3.70 -13.79 -6.36
N ASP A 53 -2.72 -13.63 -5.47
CA ASP A 53 -2.10 -14.77 -4.78
C ASP A 53 -3.02 -15.27 -3.65
N LYS A 54 -3.45 -14.36 -2.78
CA LYS A 54 -4.14 -14.72 -1.54
C LYS A 54 -5.66 -14.63 -1.61
N HIS A 55 -6.20 -13.91 -2.59
CA HIS A 55 -7.65 -13.73 -2.76
C HIS A 55 -8.34 -13.08 -1.54
N TRP A 56 -7.62 -12.26 -0.77
CA TRP A 56 -8.13 -11.59 0.43
C TRP A 56 -8.72 -10.21 0.14
N SER A 57 -8.41 -9.63 -1.02
CA SER A 57 -8.91 -8.34 -1.48
C SER A 57 -9.42 -8.45 -2.91
N TYR A 58 -10.39 -7.60 -3.27
CA TYR A 58 -10.71 -7.36 -4.68
C TYR A 58 -9.69 -6.43 -5.35
N GLY A 59 -9.02 -5.59 -4.56
CA GLY A 59 -8.01 -4.67 -5.03
C GLY A 59 -7.38 -3.89 -3.88
N ALA A 60 -6.07 -3.81 -3.91
CA ALA A 60 -5.27 -3.04 -2.97
C ALA A 60 -4.29 -2.16 -3.74
N ARG A 61 -4.08 -0.93 -3.27
CA ARG A 61 -3.26 0.06 -4.00
C ARG A 61 -2.54 1.00 -3.06
N THR A 62 -1.60 1.74 -3.61
CA THR A 62 -1.03 2.93 -2.98
C THR A 62 -1.66 4.20 -3.56
N LEU A 63 -1.64 5.27 -2.77
CA LEU A 63 -2.06 6.61 -3.13
C LEU A 63 -0.93 7.56 -2.74
N LEU A 64 -0.36 8.24 -3.72
CA LEU A 64 0.62 9.30 -3.52
C LEU A 64 -0.05 10.61 -3.94
N ILE A 65 -0.47 11.41 -2.96
CA ILE A 65 -1.28 12.62 -3.22
C ILE A 65 -0.33 13.80 -3.32
N ASP A 66 -0.32 14.50 -4.44
CA ASP A 66 0.58 15.63 -4.66
C ASP A 66 0.33 16.79 -3.70
N ALA A 67 1.42 17.45 -3.28
CA ALA A 67 1.40 18.65 -2.47
C ALA A 67 2.68 19.48 -2.67
N GLU A 68 2.60 20.79 -2.38
CA GLU A 68 3.76 21.70 -2.38
C GLU A 68 4.74 21.38 -1.24
N GLY A 69 4.21 20.93 -0.09
CA GLY A 69 4.98 20.47 1.06
C GLY A 69 5.03 18.95 1.15
N GLN A 70 5.46 18.44 2.30
CA GLN A 70 5.37 17.00 2.60
C GLN A 70 3.96 16.47 2.32
N ARG A 71 3.88 15.28 1.74
CA ARG A 71 2.64 14.75 1.20
C ARG A 71 2.35 13.33 1.69
N PRO A 72 1.08 12.92 1.79
CA PRO A 72 0.74 11.59 2.26
C PRO A 72 1.02 10.54 1.19
N PHE A 73 1.71 9.49 1.59
CA PHE A 73 1.80 8.21 0.89
C PHE A 73 0.98 7.18 1.66
N LEU A 74 -0.09 6.68 1.05
CA LEU A 74 -1.05 5.80 1.71
C LEU A 74 -1.12 4.45 1.01
N VAL A 75 -1.24 3.37 1.76
CA VAL A 75 -1.78 2.10 1.28
C VAL A 75 -3.26 2.07 1.61
N TYR A 76 -4.08 1.71 0.63
CA TYR A 76 -5.51 1.50 0.76
C TYR A 76 -5.86 0.06 0.36
N ALA A 77 -6.37 -0.72 1.33
CA ALA A 77 -6.68 -2.13 1.12
C ALA A 77 -7.99 -2.52 1.83
N PRO A 78 -9.12 -2.57 1.12
CA PRO A 78 -10.30 -3.30 1.54
C PRO A 78 -10.02 -4.80 1.49
N VAL A 79 -10.20 -5.50 2.60
CA VAL A 79 -9.87 -6.92 2.75
C VAL A 79 -11.00 -7.68 3.44
N GLN A 80 -11.04 -9.00 3.26
CA GLN A 80 -11.93 -9.88 4.02
C GLN A 80 -11.69 -9.72 5.53
N THR A 81 -12.77 -9.64 6.30
CA THR A 81 -12.69 -9.31 7.74
C THR A 81 -11.89 -10.34 8.55
N ASP A 82 -11.99 -11.63 8.20
CA ASP A 82 -11.23 -12.72 8.82
C ASP A 82 -9.74 -12.73 8.44
N ARG A 83 -9.30 -11.85 7.53
CA ARG A 83 -7.91 -11.70 7.07
C ARG A 83 -7.29 -10.37 7.42
N THR A 84 -7.89 -9.62 8.33
CA THR A 84 -7.45 -8.25 8.64
C THR A 84 -6.01 -8.22 9.18
N SER A 85 -5.68 -9.07 10.16
CA SER A 85 -4.35 -9.11 10.75
C SER A 85 -3.26 -9.57 9.79
N GLU A 86 -3.55 -10.62 9.02
CA GLU A 86 -2.64 -11.19 8.04
C GLU A 86 -2.42 -10.23 6.89
N SER A 87 -3.46 -9.53 6.44
CA SER A 87 -3.33 -8.48 5.41
C SER A 87 -2.47 -7.33 5.91
N MET A 88 -2.60 -6.90 7.17
CA MET A 88 -1.72 -5.89 7.76
C MET A 88 -0.26 -6.34 7.75
N ALA A 89 0.01 -7.61 8.08
CA ALA A 89 1.36 -8.17 8.06
C ALA A 89 1.96 -8.19 6.65
N GLU A 90 1.19 -8.58 5.63
CA GLU A 90 1.63 -8.57 4.24
C GLU A 90 1.88 -7.15 3.70
N ILE A 91 1.00 -6.20 4.02
CA ILE A 91 1.21 -4.78 3.68
C ILE A 91 2.52 -4.28 4.28
N TYR A 92 2.75 -4.56 5.57
CA TYR A 92 3.98 -4.17 6.24
C TYR A 92 5.21 -4.81 5.60
N ARG A 93 5.12 -6.09 5.22
CA ARG A 93 6.18 -6.83 4.55
C ARG A 93 6.55 -6.22 3.20
N GLU A 94 5.57 -5.98 2.32
CA GLU A 94 5.81 -5.36 1.00
C GLU A 94 6.43 -3.96 1.12
N VAL A 95 5.93 -3.13 2.04
CA VAL A 95 6.45 -1.78 2.27
C VAL A 95 7.86 -1.79 2.89
N SER A 96 8.20 -2.81 3.67
CA SER A 96 9.52 -2.93 4.29
C SER A 96 10.56 -3.46 3.31
N GLU A 97 10.22 -4.52 2.56
CA GLU A 97 11.15 -5.21 1.67
C GLU A 97 11.49 -4.43 0.41
N ILE A 98 10.62 -3.49 -0.02
CA ILE A 98 10.91 -2.62 -1.17
C ILE A 98 12.15 -1.74 -0.94
N ARG A 99 12.52 -1.50 0.32
CA ARG A 99 13.73 -0.74 0.71
C ARG A 99 14.94 -1.63 0.95
N GLY A 100 14.80 -2.95 0.88
CA GLY A 100 15.80 -3.91 1.33
C GLY A 100 15.91 -5.11 0.39
N GLU A 101 15.43 -6.26 0.86
CA GLU A 101 15.68 -7.57 0.24
C GLU A 101 15.08 -7.73 -1.17
N ARG A 102 13.99 -7.02 -1.47
CA ARG A 102 13.32 -7.07 -2.78
C ARG A 102 13.12 -5.65 -3.31
N PRO A 103 14.15 -4.95 -3.80
CA PRO A 103 13.97 -3.61 -4.34
C PRO A 103 13.13 -3.64 -5.64
N PRO A 104 12.59 -2.50 -6.10
CA PRO A 104 11.99 -2.39 -7.42
C PRO A 104 13.04 -2.71 -8.49
N THR A 105 12.72 -3.65 -9.38
CA THR A 105 13.56 -4.00 -10.54
C THR A 105 12.90 -3.47 -11.81
N PRO A 106 13.67 -3.00 -12.80
CA PRO A 106 13.16 -2.63 -14.12
C PRO A 106 12.47 -3.81 -14.84
#